data_AF-A0A7V8VYY5-F1
#
_entry.id   AF-A0A7V8VYY5-F1
#
_cell.length_a   1.000
_cell.length_b   1.000
_cell.length_c   1.000
_cell.angle_alpha   90.00
_cell.angle_beta   90.00
_cell.angle_gamma   90.00
#
_symmetry.space_group_name_H-M   'P 1'
#
loop_
_entity.id
_entity.type
_entity.pdbx_description
1 polymer ?
#
loop_
_entity_poly.entity_id
_entity_poly.type
_entity_poly.pdbx_seq_one_letter_code
_entity_poly.pdbx_strand_id
1 'polypeptide(L)'
;MTLTAPIGWVGQPPGDGFRIGHGFACENTWFNRGWWHAGEDWYAVDRDTGDAVIYAVAAGEVVYVGFDYPGRVIIVRHADDLFSAYGHLNFDTPAKVGQVVAAGDTLGSVLLQVRRRAPSHLHFEFRTFLTT
;
A
#
# COMPACT_ATOMS: atom_id res chain seq x y z
N MET A 1 -9.67 7.22 -16.54
CA MET A 1 -9.40 6.25 -15.45
C MET A 1 -9.86 6.89 -14.16
N THR A 2 -10.79 6.27 -13.44
CA THR A 2 -11.17 6.75 -12.10
C THR A 2 -10.09 6.32 -11.12
N LEU A 3 -9.65 7.24 -10.27
CA LEU A 3 -8.63 7.01 -9.25
C LEU A 3 -9.23 7.19 -7.86
N THR A 4 -8.69 6.47 -6.89
CA THR A 4 -8.98 6.65 -5.46
C THR A 4 -7.68 6.61 -4.64
N ALA A 5 -7.72 7.11 -3.41
CA ALA A 5 -6.60 6.95 -2.48
C ALA A 5 -6.37 5.47 -2.14
N PRO A 6 -5.12 5.04 -1.88
CA PRO A 6 -4.78 3.63 -1.70
C PRO A 6 -5.14 3.08 -0.31
N ILE A 7 -5.59 3.93 0.61
CA ILE A 7 -5.85 3.59 2.00
C ILE A 7 -7.08 4.34 2.53
N GLY A 8 -7.78 3.78 3.51
CA GLY A 8 -8.85 4.50 4.22
C GLY A 8 -9.43 3.74 5.39
N TRP A 9 -10.43 4.36 6.01
CA TRP A 9 -11.23 3.75 7.07
C TRP A 9 -12.61 3.37 6.55
N VAL A 10 -13.15 2.24 7.02
CA VAL A 10 -14.51 1.81 6.66
C VAL A 10 -15.51 2.91 7.01
N GLY A 11 -16.32 3.30 6.04
CA GLY A 11 -17.34 4.35 6.20
C GLY A 11 -16.83 5.78 6.08
N GLN A 12 -15.54 5.99 5.76
CA GLN A 12 -14.96 7.30 5.44
C GLN A 12 -14.54 7.37 3.98
N PRO A 13 -14.44 8.57 3.37
CA PRO A 13 -13.82 8.72 2.06
C PRO A 13 -12.39 8.16 2.07
N PRO A 14 -11.96 7.41 1.03
CA PRO A 14 -10.57 6.95 0.93
C PRO A 14 -9.58 8.12 1.04
N GLY A 15 -8.55 7.94 1.86
CA GLY A 15 -7.51 8.93 2.14
C GLY A 15 -7.83 9.88 3.30
N ASP A 16 -9.10 9.98 3.73
CA ASP A 16 -9.47 10.85 4.85
C ASP A 16 -8.83 10.38 6.16
N GLY A 17 -8.22 11.32 6.90
CA GLY A 17 -7.47 11.03 8.12
C GLY A 17 -6.07 10.42 7.92
N PHE A 18 -5.51 10.47 6.71
CA PHE A 18 -4.15 9.99 6.42
C PHE A 18 -3.22 11.10 5.90
N ARG A 19 -1.92 10.91 6.12
CA ARG A 19 -0.84 11.76 5.59
C ARG A 19 0.28 10.92 5.01
N ILE A 20 1.00 11.48 4.05
CA ILE A 20 2.28 10.92 3.59
C ILE A 20 3.36 11.34 4.58
N GLY A 21 4.01 10.37 5.22
CA GLY A 21 5.12 10.63 6.15
C GLY A 21 6.50 10.56 5.50
N HIS A 22 6.65 9.72 4.48
CA HIS A 22 7.82 9.65 3.62
C HIS A 22 7.36 9.63 2.17
N GLY A 23 7.91 10.53 1.36
CA GLY A 23 7.58 10.63 -0.06
C GLY A 23 8.50 9.79 -0.93
N PHE A 24 8.15 9.68 -2.20
CA PHE A 24 9.04 9.10 -3.20
C PHE A 24 10.34 9.91 -3.30
N ALA A 25 11.47 9.21 -3.42
CA ALA A 25 12.80 9.78 -3.55
C ALA A 25 13.17 10.76 -2.42
N CYS A 26 12.63 10.57 -1.21
CA CYS A 26 13.18 11.19 -0.01
C CYS A 26 14.22 10.27 0.65
N GLU A 27 15.11 10.84 1.46
CA GLU A 27 16.04 10.04 2.26
C GLU A 27 15.26 9.23 3.30
N ASN A 28 15.58 7.94 3.44
CA ASN A 28 15.06 7.12 4.52
C ASN A 28 15.77 7.48 5.83
N THR A 29 15.10 8.26 6.68
CA THR A 29 15.70 8.77 7.92
C THR A 29 15.66 7.77 9.08
N TRP A 30 14.79 6.76 9.00
CA TRP A 30 14.53 5.78 10.06
C TRP A 30 15.31 4.47 9.86
N PHE A 31 15.34 3.94 8.64
CA PHE A 31 15.97 2.68 8.28
C PHE A 31 16.95 2.91 7.14
N ASN A 32 18.24 2.68 7.38
CA ASN A 32 19.28 2.86 6.36
C ASN A 32 19.39 4.31 5.86
N ARG A 33 19.83 5.20 6.76
CA ARG A 33 20.15 6.61 6.43
C ARG A 33 21.01 6.72 5.17
N GLY A 34 20.70 7.71 4.33
CA GLY A 34 21.30 7.91 3.02
C GLY A 34 20.70 7.09 1.88
N TRP A 35 19.78 6.15 2.14
CA TRP A 35 19.07 5.40 1.09
C TRP A 35 17.82 6.16 0.64
N TRP A 36 17.45 6.01 -0.63
CA TRP A 36 16.28 6.66 -1.20
C TRP A 36 15.02 5.80 -1.04
N HIS A 37 13.91 6.45 -0.68
CA HIS A 37 12.62 5.80 -0.55
C HIS A 37 11.97 5.54 -1.93
N ALA A 38 11.65 4.29 -2.23
CA ALA A 38 11.14 3.87 -3.54
C ALA A 38 9.62 4.07 -3.74
N GLY A 39 8.93 4.60 -2.73
CA GLY A 39 7.49 4.81 -2.74
C GLY A 39 7.05 5.89 -1.77
N GLU A 40 5.81 5.80 -1.34
CA GLU A 40 5.19 6.68 -0.35
C GLU A 40 4.76 5.87 0.88
N ASP A 41 5.03 6.39 2.07
CA ASP A 41 4.53 5.82 3.32
C ASP A 41 3.33 6.62 3.83
N TRP A 42 2.17 5.96 3.89
CA TRP A 42 0.92 6.53 4.35
C TRP A 42 0.63 6.15 5.81
N TYR A 43 0.44 7.18 6.65
CA TYR A 43 0.17 7.05 8.08
C TYR A 43 -1.17 7.68 8.43
N ALA A 44 -1.91 7.06 9.35
CA ALA A 44 -3.03 7.72 9.98
C ALA A 44 -2.56 8.91 10.85
N VAL A 45 -3.35 9.98 10.90
CA VAL A 45 -2.97 11.22 11.60
C VAL A 45 -3.21 11.11 13.11
N ASP A 46 -4.32 10.50 13.53
CA ASP A 46 -4.78 10.55 14.93
C ASP A 46 -4.71 9.20 15.68
N ARG A 47 -4.25 8.14 15.00
CA ARG A 47 -4.12 6.78 15.57
C ARG A 47 -3.07 5.97 14.82
N ASP A 48 -2.81 4.75 15.30
CA ASP A 48 -2.00 3.78 14.55
C ASP A 48 -2.69 3.41 13.23
N THR A 49 -1.91 3.17 12.17
CA THR A 49 -2.41 2.83 10.83
C THR A 49 -2.84 1.37 10.71
N GLY A 50 -2.53 0.51 11.70
CA GLY A 50 -2.93 -0.89 11.71
C GLY A 50 -4.43 -1.05 11.46
N ASP A 51 -4.78 -2.10 10.73
CA ASP A 51 -6.15 -2.44 10.33
C ASP A 51 -6.85 -1.43 9.39
N ALA A 52 -6.17 -0.35 8.98
CA ALA A 52 -6.66 0.51 7.89
C ALA A 52 -6.86 -0.31 6.61
N VAL A 53 -7.93 -0.02 5.88
CA VAL A 53 -8.27 -0.75 4.65
C VAL A 53 -7.38 -0.25 3.52
N ILE A 54 -6.84 -1.19 2.73
CA ILE A 54 -6.05 -0.90 1.55
C ILE A 54 -6.91 -1.15 0.31
N TYR A 55 -6.94 -0.16 -0.58
CA TYR A 55 -7.79 -0.14 -1.76
C TYR A 55 -6.96 -0.21 -3.05
N ALA A 56 -7.49 -0.91 -4.05
CA ALA A 56 -7.01 -0.76 -5.41
C ALA A 56 -7.24 0.69 -5.85
N VAL A 57 -6.17 1.37 -6.28
CA VAL A 57 -6.24 2.81 -6.65
C VAL A 57 -6.96 3.01 -7.97
N ALA A 58 -6.99 1.97 -8.80
CA ALA A 58 -7.62 1.98 -10.10
C ALA A 58 -7.98 0.56 -10.56
N ALA A 59 -8.74 0.46 -11.65
CA ALA A 59 -9.07 -0.83 -12.24
C ALA A 59 -7.83 -1.56 -12.76
N GLY A 60 -7.78 -2.88 -12.59
CA GLY A 60 -6.63 -3.70 -12.99
C GLY A 60 -6.77 -5.17 -12.64
N GLU A 61 -5.68 -5.91 -12.76
CA GLU A 61 -5.56 -7.31 -12.38
C GLU A 61 -4.49 -7.47 -11.31
N VAL A 62 -4.80 -8.18 -10.22
CA VAL A 62 -3.82 -8.56 -9.20
C VAL A 62 -2.84 -9.56 -9.82
N VAL A 63 -1.58 -9.16 -10.00
CA VAL A 63 -0.53 -9.99 -10.63
C VAL A 63 0.43 -10.61 -9.61
N TYR A 64 0.39 -10.17 -8.36
CA TYR A 64 1.23 -10.72 -7.29
C TYR A 64 0.55 -10.57 -5.93
N VAL A 65 0.67 -11.62 -5.10
CA VAL A 65 0.32 -11.61 -3.67
C VAL A 65 1.38 -12.47 -2.96
N GLY A 66 2.29 -11.84 -2.23
CA GLY A 66 3.45 -12.56 -1.70
C GLY A 66 4.31 -11.73 -0.76
N PHE A 67 5.55 -12.20 -0.54
CA PHE A 67 6.58 -11.56 0.28
C PHE A 67 6.27 -11.40 1.78
N ASP A 68 7.32 -11.17 2.59
CA ASP A 68 7.25 -10.76 3.98
C ASP A 68 8.21 -9.59 4.19
N TYR A 69 7.70 -8.36 4.07
CA TYR A 69 8.52 -7.15 4.12
C TYR A 69 7.89 -6.01 4.90
N PRO A 70 7.95 -6.07 6.24
CA PRO A 70 7.14 -7.06 6.95
C PRO A 70 5.69 -7.07 6.42
N GLY A 71 5.08 -8.25 6.35
CA GLY A 71 3.73 -8.42 5.80
C GLY A 71 3.70 -8.61 4.29
N ARG A 72 2.48 -8.76 3.76
CA ARG A 72 2.25 -9.06 2.35
C ARG A 72 2.51 -7.85 1.47
N VAL A 73 2.95 -8.15 0.25
CA VAL A 73 2.97 -7.24 -0.89
C VAL A 73 1.94 -7.71 -1.90
N ILE A 74 1.12 -6.77 -2.38
CA ILE A 74 0.21 -6.96 -3.50
C ILE A 74 0.64 -6.05 -4.64
N ILE A 75 0.62 -6.56 -5.87
CA ILE A 75 0.88 -5.75 -7.06
C ILE A 75 -0.31 -5.89 -8.00
N VAL A 76 -0.87 -4.76 -8.44
CA VAL A 76 -1.95 -4.69 -9.42
C VAL A 76 -1.38 -4.12 -10.71
N ARG A 77 -1.58 -4.84 -11.83
CA ARG A 77 -1.30 -4.36 -13.18
C ARG A 77 -2.51 -3.60 -13.70
N HIS A 78 -2.28 -2.42 -14.25
CA HIS A 78 -3.28 -1.57 -14.87
C HIS A 78 -3.08 -1.52 -16.39
N ALA A 79 -3.88 -0.69 -17.08
CA ALA A 79 -3.63 -0.35 -18.47
C ALA A 79 -2.24 0.32 -18.64
N ASP A 80 -1.73 0.32 -19.88
CA ASP A 80 -0.48 0.99 -20.28
C ASP A 80 0.77 0.52 -19.52
N ASP A 81 0.78 -0.74 -19.08
CA ASP A 81 1.87 -1.36 -18.31
C ASP A 81 2.29 -0.57 -17.06
N LEU A 82 1.30 0.09 -16.44
CA LEU A 82 1.43 0.65 -15.11
C LEU A 82 1.12 -0.41 -14.06
N PHE A 83 1.85 -0.34 -12.95
CA PHE A 83 1.65 -1.21 -11.79
C PHE A 83 1.56 -0.35 -10.54
N SER A 84 0.61 -0.68 -9.67
CA SER A 84 0.62 -0.21 -8.29
C SER A 84 1.09 -1.33 -7.38
N ALA A 85 1.96 -1.00 -6.41
CA ALA A 85 2.41 -1.95 -5.40
C ALA A 85 2.00 -1.45 -4.01
N TYR A 86 1.52 -2.39 -3.20
CA TYR A 86 1.00 -2.15 -1.86
C TYR A 86 1.79 -3.05 -0.90
N GLY A 87 2.55 -2.46 0.01
CA GLY A 87 3.36 -3.16 1.00
C GLY A 87 2.81 -3.04 2.42
N HIS A 88 3.33 -3.86 3.32
CA HIS A 88 2.94 -3.92 4.72
C HIS A 88 1.49 -4.34 4.97
N LEU A 89 0.93 -5.20 4.12
CA LEU A 89 -0.41 -5.75 4.33
C LEU A 89 -0.40 -6.85 5.39
N ASN A 90 -1.54 -7.01 6.07
CA ASN A 90 -1.83 -8.18 6.88
C ASN A 90 -1.72 -9.46 6.03
N PHE A 91 -1.26 -10.55 6.66
CA PHE A 91 -1.08 -11.85 6.00
C PHE A 91 -2.42 -12.48 5.57
N ASP A 92 -3.50 -12.15 6.28
CA ASP A 92 -4.85 -12.56 5.94
C ASP A 92 -5.48 -11.54 4.97
N THR A 93 -5.01 -11.55 3.71
CA THR A 93 -5.57 -10.74 2.63
C THR A 93 -6.58 -11.56 1.81
N PRO A 94 -7.74 -10.97 1.44
CA PRO A 94 -8.71 -11.64 0.58
C PRO A 94 -8.26 -11.70 -0.90
N ALA A 95 -7.26 -10.90 -1.28
CA ALA A 95 -6.87 -10.73 -2.68
C ALA A 95 -6.13 -11.96 -3.23
N LYS A 96 -6.33 -12.25 -4.51
CA LYS A 96 -5.73 -13.41 -5.18
C LYS A 96 -5.13 -13.01 -6.52
N VAL A 97 -4.02 -13.65 -6.89
CA VAL A 97 -3.47 -13.51 -8.25
C VAL A 97 -4.54 -13.89 -9.29
N GLY A 98 -4.68 -13.08 -10.33
CA GLY A 98 -5.71 -13.20 -11.37
C GLY A 98 -7.03 -12.51 -11.03
N GLN A 99 -7.18 -11.92 -9.84
CA GLN A 99 -8.38 -11.16 -9.48
C GLN A 99 -8.42 -9.85 -10.26
N VAL A 100 -9.52 -9.62 -10.99
CA VAL A 100 -9.85 -8.31 -11.56
C VAL A 100 -10.43 -7.42 -10.47
N VAL A 101 -9.93 -6.19 -10.38
CA VAL A 101 -10.34 -5.18 -9.40
C VAL A 101 -10.77 -3.89 -10.09
N ALA A 102 -11.68 -3.15 -9.47
CA ALA A 102 -12.03 -1.78 -9.77
C ALA A 102 -11.34 -0.81 -8.78
N ALA A 103 -11.34 0.49 -9.11
CA ALA A 103 -10.91 1.52 -8.17
C ALA A 103 -11.78 1.48 -6.90
N GLY A 104 -11.16 1.37 -5.72
CA GLY A 104 -11.86 1.29 -4.44
C GLY A 104 -12.12 -0.13 -3.95
N ASP A 105 -11.83 -1.16 -4.73
CA ASP A 105 -11.94 -2.54 -4.26
C ASP A 105 -10.93 -2.81 -3.14
N THR A 106 -11.38 -3.49 -2.09
CA THR A 106 -10.53 -3.86 -0.95
C THR A 106 -9.52 -4.93 -1.35
N LEU A 107 -8.23 -4.63 -1.14
CA LEU A 107 -7.12 -5.57 -1.31
C LEU A 107 -6.71 -6.23 0.02
N GLY A 108 -7.04 -5.62 1.15
CA GLY A 108 -6.70 -6.13 2.48
C GLY A 108 -6.66 -5.00 3.50
N SER A 109 -5.91 -5.21 4.57
CA SER A 109 -5.66 -4.20 5.60
C SER A 109 -4.18 -4.05 5.91
N VAL A 110 -3.80 -2.91 6.48
CA VAL A 110 -2.44 -2.66 6.98
C VAL A 110 -2.12 -3.61 8.12
N LEU A 111 -0.94 -4.22 8.08
CA LEU A 111 -0.41 -5.03 9.16
C LEU A 111 -0.17 -4.16 10.39
N LEU A 112 -0.82 -4.49 11.50
CA LEU A 112 -0.53 -3.89 12.81
C LEU A 112 0.86 -4.31 13.30
N GLN A 113 1.81 -3.37 13.36
CA GLN A 113 3.18 -3.63 13.79
C GLN A 113 3.36 -3.43 15.30
N VAL A 114 3.05 -4.47 16.08
CA VAL A 114 3.26 -4.44 17.54
C VAL A 114 4.76 -4.61 17.85
N ARG A 115 5.38 -3.60 18.47
CA ARG A 115 6.80 -3.59 18.94
C ARG A 115 7.89 -3.51 17.86
N ARG A 116 7.58 -3.03 16.66
CA ARG A 116 8.61 -2.76 15.64
C ARG A 116 9.14 -1.33 15.73
N ARG A 117 10.27 -1.11 15.06
CA ARG A 117 11.04 0.16 15.06
C ARG A 117 10.34 1.28 14.26
N ALA A 118 9.36 0.94 13.41
CA ALA A 118 8.51 1.86 12.68
C ALA A 118 7.04 1.67 13.10
N PRO A 119 6.22 2.72 13.12
CA PRO A 119 4.77 2.59 13.25
C PRO A 119 4.17 1.88 12.03
N SER A 120 2.99 1.28 12.20
CA SER A 120 2.26 0.67 11.08
C SER A 120 1.98 1.72 10.00
N HIS A 121 2.07 1.34 8.73
CA HIS A 121 1.82 2.18 7.58
C HIS A 121 1.55 1.33 6.34
N LEU A 122 1.02 1.96 5.30
CA LEU A 122 1.05 1.43 3.94
C LEU A 122 2.28 1.98 3.22
N HIS A 123 3.08 1.10 2.62
CA HIS A 123 4.06 1.48 1.60
C HIS A 123 3.39 1.37 0.23
N PHE A 124 3.37 2.45 -0.54
CA PHE A 124 2.67 2.53 -1.81
C PHE A 124 3.60 2.96 -2.94
N GLU A 125 3.54 2.29 -4.10
CA GLU A 125 4.31 2.65 -5.29
C GLU A 125 3.42 2.68 -6.53
N PHE A 126 3.78 3.56 -7.47
CA PHE A 126 3.43 3.42 -8.89
C PHE A 126 4.70 3.20 -9.71
N ARG A 127 4.66 2.27 -10.65
CA ARG A 127 5.84 1.90 -11.46
C ARG A 127 5.45 1.38 -12.84
N THR A 128 6.42 1.36 -13.75
CA THR A 128 6.27 0.91 -15.15
C THR A 128 6.89 -0.47 -15.40
N PHE A 129 7.17 -1.23 -14.34
CA PHE A 129 7.78 -2.55 -14.41
C PHE A 129 7.23 -3.46 -13.31
N LEU A 130 7.28 -4.76 -13.57
CA LEU A 130 6.96 -5.79 -12.59
C LEU A 130 8.25 -6.36 -12.00
N THR A 131 8.42 -6.21 -10.69
CA THR A 131 9.42 -6.93 -9.89
C THR A 131 8.67 -7.63 -8.74
N THR A 132 8.96 -8.91 -8.52
CA THR A 132 8.26 -9.82 -7.60
C THR A 132 9.20 -10.48 -6.60
#